data_AF-A0A3D3Q9T2-F1
#
_entry.id   AF-A0A3D3Q9T2-F1
#
_cell.length_a   1.000
_cell.length_b   1.000
_cell.length_c   1.000
_cell.angle_alpha   90.00
_cell.angle_beta   90.00
_cell.angle_gamma   90.00
#
_symmetry.space_group_name_H-M   'P 1'
#
loop_
_entity.id
_entity.type
_entity.pdbx_description
1 polymer ?
#
loop_
_entity_poly.entity_id
_entity_poly.type
_entity_poly.pdbx_seq_one_letter_code
_entity_poly.pdbx_strand_id
1 'polypeptide(L)'
;MKNARALIAALAGVTLASSVALTTTATAAPRSLAAAAQSPLGLTCQDKTSPDNVAYTFCTGEVPSFDGIGLDTDLTLPPNASGPVPTIVMLHGWSEDKTKWEALPGR
;
A
#
# COMPACT_ATOMS: atom_id res chain seq x y z
N MET A 1 36.66 32.86 58.82
CA MET A 1 35.53 32.10 58.24
C MET A 1 35.63 32.22 56.72
N LYS A 2 35.64 31.07 56.04
CA LYS A 2 36.00 30.78 54.63
C LYS A 2 35.44 31.85 53.65
N ASN A 3 36.27 32.62 52.93
CA ASN A 3 37.01 32.31 51.67
C ASN A 3 36.02 31.95 50.54
N ALA A 4 36.02 32.48 49.32
CA ALA A 4 36.99 33.29 48.58
C ALA A 4 36.29 33.97 47.39
N ARG A 5 36.95 35.02 46.88
CA ARG A 5 36.57 35.84 45.74
C ARG A 5 36.94 35.17 44.41
N ALA A 6 36.27 35.66 43.36
CA ALA A 6 36.83 36.01 42.04
C ALA A 6 36.87 34.97 40.91
N LEU A 7 36.30 35.42 39.78
CA LEU A 7 36.69 35.28 38.36
C LEU A 7 36.99 33.87 37.83
N ILE A 8 36.42 33.46 36.69
CA ILE A 8 37.00 33.57 35.33
C ILE A 8 35.87 33.14 34.37
N ALA A 9 35.23 34.05 33.62
CA ALA A 9 35.58 34.42 32.25
C ALA A 9 35.84 33.22 31.30
N ALA A 10 34.87 32.97 30.41
CA ALA A 10 35.02 32.43 29.07
C ALA A 10 36.17 31.43 28.80
N LEU A 11 35.81 30.17 28.58
CA LEU A 11 36.37 29.44 27.45
C LEU A 11 35.23 28.82 26.64
N ALA A 12 35.03 29.43 25.46
CA ALA A 12 34.30 28.87 24.35
C ALA A 12 34.95 27.53 23.94
N GLY A 13 34.42 26.42 24.48
CA GLY A 13 34.70 25.10 23.96
C GLY A 13 33.81 24.87 22.74
N VAL A 14 34.27 25.32 21.57
CA VAL A 14 33.73 24.88 20.29
C VAL A 14 34.00 23.39 20.16
N THR A 15 33.10 22.55 20.66
CA THR A 15 33.04 21.16 20.23
C THR A 15 32.31 21.15 18.89
N LEU A 16 33.07 21.21 17.80
CA LEU A 16 32.62 20.80 16.48
C LEU A 16 32.28 19.31 16.55
N ALA A 17 31.10 18.98 17.07
CA ALA A 17 30.54 17.64 16.97
C ALA A 17 30.05 17.48 15.54
N SER A 18 30.92 16.98 14.67
CA SER A 18 30.56 16.55 13.31
C SER A 18 29.38 15.59 13.38
N SER A 19 28.20 16.12 13.07
CA SER A 19 26.98 15.33 12.93
C SER A 19 27.08 14.61 11.60
N VAL A 20 27.63 13.39 11.59
CA VAL A 20 27.54 12.50 10.43
C VAL A 20 26.06 12.13 10.32
N ALA A 21 25.33 12.82 9.45
CA ALA A 21 23.96 12.47 9.11
C ALA A 21 24.00 11.14 8.34
N LEU A 22 23.68 10.04 9.02
CA LEU A 22 23.42 8.77 8.35
C LEU A 22 22.13 8.95 7.53
N THR A 23 22.29 9.20 6.23
CA THR A 23 21.19 9.10 5.27
C THR A 23 20.85 7.62 5.10
N THR A 24 19.92 7.11 5.91
CA THR A 24 19.31 5.80 5.70
C THR A 24 18.42 5.90 4.47
N THR A 25 18.90 5.42 3.33
CA THR A 25 18.05 5.19 2.17
C THR A 25 17.09 4.05 2.52
N ALA A 26 15.85 4.38 2.89
CA ALA A 26 14.81 3.38 3.07
C ALA A 26 14.52 2.73 1.71
N THR A 27 14.98 1.50 1.52
CA THR A 27 14.61 0.69 0.36
C THR A 27 13.15 0.29 0.53
N ALA A 28 12.27 0.87 -0.29
CA ALA A 28 10.86 0.51 -0.29
C ALA A 28 10.73 -0.98 -0.65
N ALA A 29 10.15 -1.76 0.25
CA ALA A 29 9.83 -3.16 -0.04
C ALA A 29 8.84 -3.23 -1.22
N PRO A 30 8.89 -4.30 -2.03
CA PRO A 30 7.93 -4.48 -3.11
C PRO A 30 6.51 -4.50 -2.53
N ARG A 31 5.67 -3.57 -2.97
CA ARG A 31 4.27 -3.48 -2.55
C ARG A 31 3.51 -4.66 -3.16
N SER A 32 2.78 -5.41 -2.34
CA SER A 32 1.87 -6.44 -2.84
C SER A 32 0.74 -5.77 -3.64
N LEU A 33 0.26 -6.44 -4.68
CA LEU A 33 -0.85 -5.92 -5.47
C LEU A 33 -2.14 -5.81 -4.65
N ALA A 34 -2.35 -6.71 -3.68
CA ALA A 34 -3.48 -6.62 -2.75
C ALA A 34 -3.43 -5.33 -1.90
N ALA A 35 -2.24 -4.92 -1.44
CA ALA A 35 -2.10 -3.64 -0.74
C ALA A 35 -2.38 -2.45 -1.67
N ALA A 36 -1.95 -2.52 -2.94
CA ALA A 36 -2.26 -1.49 -3.94
C ALA A 36 -3.76 -1.40 -4.26
N ALA A 37 -4.48 -2.53 -4.24
CA ALA A 37 -5.93 -2.57 -4.37
C ALA A 37 -6.64 -1.97 -3.16
N GLN A 38 -6.16 -2.22 -1.93
CA GLN A 38 -6.72 -1.59 -0.72
C GLN A 38 -6.48 -0.08 -0.69
N SER A 39 -5.29 0.37 -1.10
CA SER A 39 -4.95 1.78 -1.20
C SER A 39 -3.94 2.00 -2.32
N PRO A 40 -4.22 2.89 -3.29
CA PRO A 40 -5.25 3.94 -3.23
C PRO A 40 -6.63 3.55 -3.76
N LEU A 41 -6.84 2.36 -4.32
CA LEU A 41 -8.11 2.04 -5.00
C LEU A 41 -9.30 1.88 -4.03
N GLY A 42 -9.07 1.63 -2.75
CA GLY A 42 -10.13 1.54 -1.74
C GLY A 42 -10.87 0.20 -1.69
N LEU A 43 -10.33 -0.84 -2.34
CA LEU A 43 -10.99 -2.15 -2.43
C LEU A 43 -10.74 -3.00 -1.17
N THR A 44 -11.74 -3.78 -0.78
CA THR A 44 -11.59 -4.77 0.31
C THR A 44 -11.16 -6.11 -0.27
N CYS A 45 -10.03 -6.65 0.19
CA CYS A 45 -9.44 -7.88 -0.34
C CYS A 45 -9.58 -9.07 0.61
N GLN A 46 -9.76 -10.27 0.04
CA GLN A 46 -9.77 -11.55 0.73
C GLN A 46 -9.10 -12.61 -0.15
N ASP A 47 -8.35 -13.51 0.48
CA ASP A 47 -7.84 -14.70 -0.23
C ASP A 47 -8.98 -15.72 -0.43
N LYS A 48 -9.00 -16.33 -1.61
CA LYS A 48 -10.01 -17.29 -2.06
C LYS A 48 -9.32 -18.48 -2.73
N THR A 49 -10.07 -19.58 -2.78
CA THR A 49 -9.70 -20.77 -3.54
C THR A 49 -10.88 -21.13 -4.43
N SER A 50 -10.64 -21.32 -5.72
CA SER A 50 -11.65 -21.71 -6.70
C SER A 50 -12.03 -23.20 -6.56
N PRO A 51 -13.15 -23.64 -7.16
CA PRO A 51 -13.56 -25.06 -7.15
C PRO A 51 -12.51 -26.03 -7.72
N ASP A 52 -11.67 -25.58 -8.66
CA ASP A 52 -10.56 -26.32 -9.24
C ASP A 52 -9.25 -26.19 -8.45
N ASN A 53 -9.31 -25.70 -7.19
CA ASN A 53 -8.21 -25.58 -6.23
C ASN A 53 -7.12 -24.57 -6.62
N VAL A 54 -7.48 -23.50 -7.33
CA VAL A 54 -6.56 -22.40 -7.64
C VAL A 54 -6.73 -21.30 -6.59
N ALA A 55 -5.63 -20.93 -5.93
CA ALA A 55 -5.60 -19.83 -4.98
C ALA A 55 -5.52 -18.48 -5.71
N TYR A 56 -6.27 -17.49 -5.24
CA TYR A 56 -6.25 -16.12 -5.74
C TYR A 56 -6.66 -15.12 -4.67
N THR A 57 -6.33 -13.84 -4.85
CA THR A 57 -6.85 -12.77 -3.99
C THR A 57 -7.99 -12.08 -4.73
N PHE A 58 -9.15 -11.99 -4.08
CA PHE A 58 -10.33 -11.29 -4.58
C PHE A 58 -10.49 -9.98 -3.85
N CYS A 59 -10.61 -8.88 -4.59
CA CYS A 59 -10.85 -7.55 -4.04
C CYS A 59 -12.13 -6.97 -4.64
N THR A 60 -12.96 -6.30 -3.84
CA THR A 60 -14.24 -5.73 -4.26
C THR A 60 -14.50 -4.37 -3.62
N GLY A 61 -15.25 -3.52 -4.30
CA GLY A 61 -15.65 -2.20 -3.84
C GLY A 61 -15.81 -1.19 -4.98
N GLU A 62 -16.01 0.08 -4.62
CA GLU A 62 -16.13 1.17 -5.59
C GLU A 62 -14.77 1.85 -5.81
N VAL A 63 -14.30 1.81 -7.06
CA VAL A 63 -13.10 2.56 -7.48
C VAL A 63 -13.52 4.00 -7.82
N PRO A 64 -12.82 5.03 -7.30
CA PRO A 64 -13.11 6.41 -7.67
C PRO A 64 -12.98 6.65 -9.18
N SER A 65 -14.00 7.29 -9.76
CA SER A 65 -14.01 7.71 -11.18
C SER A 65 -13.79 9.22 -11.32
N PHE A 66 -13.53 9.64 -12.55
CA PHE A 66 -13.26 11.04 -12.91
C PHE A 66 -14.47 11.97 -12.75
N ASP A 67 -15.69 11.42 -12.77
CA ASP A 67 -16.96 12.15 -12.63
C ASP A 67 -17.50 12.14 -11.18
N GLY A 68 -16.75 11.52 -10.26
CA GLY A 68 -17.14 11.40 -8.85
C GLY A 68 -18.16 10.31 -8.56
N ILE A 69 -18.58 9.52 -9.55
CA ILE A 69 -19.43 8.35 -9.34
C ILE A 69 -18.53 7.11 -9.28
N GLY A 70 -18.59 6.34 -8.19
CA GLY A 70 -17.78 5.14 -8.04
C GLY A 70 -18.07 4.07 -9.09
N LEU A 71 -17.02 3.37 -9.55
CA LEU A 71 -17.16 2.18 -10.39
C LEU A 71 -17.17 0.93 -9.49
N ASP A 72 -18.32 0.27 -9.38
CA ASP A 72 -18.44 -1.02 -8.70
C ASP A 72 -17.58 -2.08 -9.43
N THR A 73 -16.53 -2.54 -8.77
CA THR A 73 -15.43 -3.27 -9.39
C THR A 73 -15.06 -4.49 -8.57
N ASP A 74 -14.92 -5.61 -9.27
CA ASP A 74 -14.28 -6.81 -8.75
C ASP A 74 -12.92 -7.02 -9.42
N LEU A 75 -11.90 -7.29 -8.61
CA LEU A 75 -10.52 -7.46 -9.02
C LEU A 75 -9.99 -8.80 -8.51
N THR A 76 -9.56 -9.64 -9.44
CA THR A 76 -8.86 -10.89 -9.14
C THR A 76 -7.36 -10.71 -9.36
N LEU A 77 -6.56 -11.06 -8.37
CA LEU A 77 -5.11 -10.98 -8.41
C LEU A 77 -4.49 -12.38 -8.26
N PRO A 78 -3.37 -12.68 -8.94
CA PRO A 78 -2.59 -13.87 -8.65
C PRO A 78 -2.15 -13.87 -7.17
N PRO A 79 -2.11 -15.05 -6.52
CA PRO A 79 -1.79 -15.14 -5.10
C PRO A 79 -0.37 -14.63 -4.87
N ASN A 80 -0.19 -13.79 -3.84
CA ASN A 80 1.10 -13.22 -3.45
C ASN A 80 1.81 -12.39 -4.55
N ALA A 81 1.07 -11.91 -5.57
CA ALA A 81 1.66 -11.09 -6.62
C ALA A 81 2.28 -9.81 -6.05
N SER A 82 3.55 -9.59 -6.41
CA SER A 82 4.30 -8.38 -6.09
C SER A 82 4.90 -7.82 -7.38
N GLY A 83 4.74 -6.52 -7.59
CA GLY A 83 5.15 -5.85 -8.84
C GLY A 83 4.12 -5.94 -9.97
N PRO A 84 4.41 -5.32 -11.13
CA PRO A 84 3.46 -5.19 -12.24
C PRO A 84 3.11 -6.54 -12.88
N VAL A 85 1.84 -6.73 -13.19
CA VAL A 85 1.31 -7.87 -13.97
C VAL A 85 0.38 -7.34 -15.07
N PRO A 86 0.18 -8.08 -16.17
CA PRO A 86 -0.82 -7.72 -17.17
C PRO A 86 -2.20 -7.55 -16.55
N THR A 87 -2.92 -6.50 -16.95
CA THR A 87 -4.29 -6.24 -16.50
C THR A 87 -5.26 -6.51 -17.63
N ILE A 88 -6.32 -7.27 -17.34
CA ILE A 88 -7.44 -7.52 -18.24
C ILE A 88 -8.66 -6.83 -17.63
N VAL A 89 -9.37 -6.04 -18.43
CA VAL A 89 -10.60 -5.35 -18.02
C VAL A 89 -11.78 -6.03 -18.70
N MET A 90 -12.77 -6.41 -17.90
CA MET A 90 -13.98 -7.08 -18.36
C MET A 90 -15.16 -6.18 -18.02
N LEU A 91 -15.83 -5.67 -19.04
CA LEU A 91 -16.97 -4.76 -18.90
C LEU A 91 -18.24 -5.51 -19.32
N HIS A 92 -19.27 -5.48 -18.49
CA HIS A 92 -20.56 -6.07 -18.84
C HIS A 92 -21.35 -5.14 -19.79
N GLY A 93 -22.30 -5.73 -20.51
CA GLY A 93 -23.18 -4.99 -21.42
C GLY A 93 -24.35 -4.30 -20.71
N TRP A 94 -25.20 -3.67 -21.52
CA TRP A 94 -26.46 -3.07 -21.05
C TRP A 94 -27.38 -4.12 -20.44
N SER A 95 -27.98 -3.80 -19.28
CA SER A 95 -28.83 -4.72 -18.50
C SER A 95 -28.14 -6.01 -18.04
N GLU A 96 -26.81 -6.09 -18.12
CA GLU A 96 -26.03 -7.20 -17.55
C GLU A 96 -25.43 -6.83 -16.19
N ASP A 97 -24.72 -7.79 -15.60
CA ASP A 97 -24.12 -7.71 -14.28
C ASP A 97 -22.61 -8.01 -14.38
N LYS A 98 -21.79 -7.34 -13.56
CA LYS A 98 -20.34 -7.55 -13.53
C LYS A 98 -19.95 -9.01 -13.24
N THR A 99 -20.76 -9.74 -12.48
CA THR A 99 -20.48 -11.12 -12.10
C THR A 99 -20.62 -12.11 -13.25
N LYS A 100 -21.07 -11.69 -14.43
CA LYS A 100 -21.18 -12.57 -15.62
C LYS A 100 -19.84 -13.18 -16.03
N TRP A 101 -18.74 -12.54 -15.67
CA TRP A 101 -17.38 -12.98 -15.97
C TRP A 101 -16.75 -13.85 -14.87
N GLU A 102 -17.41 -14.00 -13.73
CA GLU A 102 -16.86 -14.67 -12.56
C GLU A 102 -17.14 -16.17 -12.58
N ALA A 103 -16.11 -16.97 -12.27
CA ALA A 103 -16.28 -18.37 -11.94
C ALA A 103 -16.73 -18.47 -10.47
N LEU A 104 -18.02 -18.72 -10.25
CA LEU A 104 -18.58 -18.79 -8.91
C LEU A 104 -17.98 -19.96 -8.09
N PRO A 105 -17.76 -19.79 -6.79
CA PRO A 105 -17.76 -20.93 -5.87
C PRO A 105 -19.22 -21.42 -5.72
N GLY A 106 -19.56 -22.56 -6.33
CA GLY A 106 -20.73 -23.34 -5.95
C GLY A 106 -22.09 -22.95 -6.56
N ARG A 107 -22.15 -22.52 -7.82
CA ARG A 107 -23.32 -22.77 -8.68
C ARG A 107 -22.92 -23.66 -9.84
#